data_AF-A0A2D7PFV3-F1
#
_entry.id   AF-A0A2D7PFV3-F1
#
_cell.length_a   1.000
_cell.length_b   1.000
_cell.length_c   1.000
_cell.angle_alpha   90.00
_cell.angle_beta   90.00
_cell.angle_gamma   90.00
#
_symmetry.space_group_name_H-M   'P 1'
#
loop_
_entity.id
_entity.type
_entity.pdbx_description
1 polymer ?
#
loop_
_entity_poly.entity_id
_entity_poly.type
_entity_poly.pdbx_seq_one_letter_code
_entity_poly.pdbx_strand_id
1 'polypeptide(L)'
;NDVVVYDSKGSFFATHQYDKDKRFFDLLVLNFFKFNSGYVYQWNYKNQFSIVPNSGGAWPNGIEMIGEDLYVNYRVNGMISKFSGGKRKDFVLRTYLKGGPDNVIAVGNNLWIAGQNTDLGAIHCINEAVIQCPMPFFVIKADESLNILKEYNFEDVSYGGASVAYPFKDEVFIGAYKSDRIGIFKR
;
A
#
# COMPACT_ATOMS: atom_id res chain seq x y z
N ASN A 1 0.56 0.53 8.65
CA ASN A 1 1.13 -0.77 9.01
C ASN A 1 0.04 -1.77 8.74
N ASP A 2 0.31 -2.72 7.84
CA ASP A 2 -0.60 -3.79 7.45
C ASP A 2 0.03 -5.15 7.79
N VAL A 3 -0.77 -6.20 7.72
CA VAL A 3 -0.40 -7.56 8.10
C VAL A 3 -0.97 -8.58 7.11
N VAL A 4 -0.20 -9.62 6.81
CA VAL A 4 -0.67 -10.80 6.07
C VAL A 4 -0.26 -12.07 6.82
N VAL A 5 -1.23 -12.96 7.05
CA VAL A 5 -1.02 -14.26 7.69
C VAL A 5 -0.70 -15.29 6.62
N TYR A 6 0.36 -16.07 6.81
CA TYR A 6 0.86 -17.02 5.79
C TYR A 6 0.73 -18.49 6.20
N ASP A 7 0.31 -18.79 7.43
CA ASP A 7 0.02 -20.16 7.84
C ASP A 7 -1.14 -20.26 8.84
N SER A 8 -1.65 -21.48 9.03
CA SER A 8 -2.74 -21.77 9.97
C SER A 8 -2.33 -21.65 11.44
N LYS A 9 -1.04 -21.44 11.74
CA LYS A 9 -0.53 -21.22 13.10
C LYS A 9 -0.51 -19.73 13.47
N GLY A 10 -0.94 -18.87 12.54
CA GLY A 10 -0.97 -17.43 12.74
C GLY A 10 0.39 -16.76 12.56
N SER A 11 1.35 -17.42 11.88
CA SER A 11 2.57 -16.73 11.47
C SER A 11 2.24 -15.66 10.42
N PHE A 12 2.88 -14.49 10.50
CA PHE A 12 2.53 -13.34 9.67
C PHE A 12 3.73 -12.52 9.24
N PHE A 13 3.54 -11.73 8.19
CA PHE A 13 4.39 -10.59 7.86
C PHE A 13 3.64 -9.30 8.21
N ALA A 14 4.36 -8.28 8.64
CA ALA A 14 3.77 -6.97 8.95
C ALA A 14 4.67 -5.84 8.47
N THR A 15 4.08 -4.82 7.85
CA THR A 15 4.84 -3.61 7.50
C THR A 15 5.01 -2.72 8.71
N HIS A 16 6.21 -2.18 8.83
CA HIS A 16 6.56 -1.12 9.75
C HIS A 16 6.94 0.10 8.92
N GLN A 17 6.01 1.04 8.73
CA GLN A 17 6.18 2.18 7.83
C GLN A 17 7.35 3.09 8.23
N TYR A 18 7.47 3.33 9.52
CA TYR A 18 8.50 4.16 10.13
C TYR A 18 8.51 3.99 11.66
N ASP A 19 9.66 4.34 12.24
CA ASP A 19 9.87 4.45 13.68
C ASP A 19 8.91 5.48 14.31
N LYS A 20 8.01 5.00 15.17
CA LYS A 20 6.89 5.78 15.72
C LYS A 20 7.33 6.87 16.71
N ASP A 21 8.57 6.85 17.18
CA ASP A 21 9.13 7.89 18.04
C ASP A 21 9.70 9.08 17.24
N LYS A 22 9.68 9.02 15.90
CA LYS A 22 10.11 10.13 15.04
C LYS A 22 9.17 11.32 15.12
N ARG A 23 9.75 12.51 15.16
CA ARG A 23 9.00 13.77 15.12
C ARG A 23 8.45 14.00 13.72
N PHE A 24 7.36 14.75 13.64
CA PHE A 24 6.71 15.07 12.37
C PHE A 24 7.68 15.67 11.31
N PHE A 25 8.58 16.58 11.73
CA PHE A 25 9.56 17.16 10.81
C PHE A 25 10.52 16.11 10.22
N ASP A 26 10.93 15.11 11.01
CA ASP A 26 11.79 14.04 10.53
C ASP A 26 11.05 13.19 9.49
N LEU A 27 9.74 12.97 9.66
CA LEU A 27 8.89 12.29 8.69
C LEU A 27 8.74 13.07 7.37
N LEU A 28 8.66 14.40 7.44
CA LEU A 28 8.63 15.26 6.24
C LEU A 28 9.94 15.14 5.45
N VAL A 29 11.08 15.13 6.12
CA VAL A 29 12.41 14.96 5.48
C VAL A 29 12.50 13.59 4.81
N LEU A 30 12.13 12.51 5.53
CA LEU A 30 12.11 11.16 4.96
C LEU A 30 11.19 11.06 3.73
N ASN A 31 10.04 11.73 3.77
CA ASN A 31 9.09 11.75 2.66
C ASN A 31 9.66 12.50 1.45
N PHE A 32 10.16 13.72 1.64
CA PHE A 32 10.68 14.57 0.57
C PHE A 32 11.87 13.94 -0.16
N PHE A 33 12.84 13.41 0.59
CA PHE A 33 14.01 12.75 0.02
C PHE A 33 13.80 11.28 -0.31
N LYS A 34 12.61 10.73 -0.01
CA LYS A 34 12.23 9.33 -0.25
C LYS A 34 13.21 8.33 0.38
N PHE A 35 13.72 8.68 1.54
CA PHE A 35 14.64 7.83 2.28
C PHE A 35 13.92 6.62 2.85
N ASN A 36 14.69 5.56 3.09
CA ASN A 36 14.19 4.39 3.79
C ASN A 36 13.72 4.81 5.17
N SER A 37 12.41 4.65 5.41
CA SER A 37 11.79 4.99 6.69
C SER A 37 11.44 3.73 7.48
N GLY A 38 11.22 2.61 6.79
CA GLY A 38 10.65 1.42 7.37
C GLY A 38 11.10 0.14 6.67
N TYR A 39 10.50 -0.98 7.10
CA TYR A 39 10.84 -2.34 6.67
C TYR A 39 9.66 -3.31 6.95
N VAL A 40 9.85 -4.58 6.65
CA VAL A 40 8.87 -5.65 6.92
C VAL A 40 9.38 -6.56 8.03
N TYR A 41 8.52 -6.80 9.02
CA TYR A 41 8.71 -7.85 10.00
C TYR A 41 8.15 -9.18 9.48
N GLN A 42 8.82 -10.26 9.84
CA GLN A 42 8.25 -11.60 9.88
C GLN A 42 8.09 -12.01 11.34
N TRP A 43 6.98 -12.66 11.66
CA TRP A 43 6.77 -13.31 12.94
C TRP A 43 6.41 -14.78 12.75
N ASN A 44 6.98 -15.65 13.59
CA ASN A 44 6.48 -16.99 13.83
C ASN A 44 6.85 -17.45 15.25
N TYR A 45 6.20 -18.51 15.72
CA TYR A 45 6.39 -19.01 17.09
C TYR A 45 7.81 -19.51 17.42
N LYS A 46 8.62 -19.88 16.41
CA LYS A 46 9.99 -20.39 16.61
C LYS A 46 11.02 -19.28 16.68
N ASN A 47 10.94 -18.33 15.75
CA ASN A 47 11.95 -17.30 15.54
C ASN A 47 11.55 -15.94 16.09
N GLN A 48 10.31 -15.82 16.61
CA GLN A 48 9.70 -14.56 17.02
C GLN A 48 9.77 -13.52 15.90
N PHE A 49 9.94 -12.24 16.23
CA PHE A 49 10.09 -11.18 15.24
C PHE A 49 11.49 -11.18 14.63
N SER A 50 11.54 -11.12 13.31
CA SER A 50 12.74 -10.84 12.53
C SER A 50 12.44 -9.87 11.40
N ILE A 51 13.46 -9.21 10.86
CA ILE A 51 13.31 -8.34 9.69
C ILE A 51 13.46 -9.17 8.43
N VAL A 52 12.54 -9.04 7.48
CA VAL A 52 12.65 -9.65 6.17
C VAL A 52 13.86 -9.02 5.44
N PRO A 53 14.83 -9.81 4.97
CA PRO A 53 16.01 -9.28 4.30
C PRO A 53 15.67 -8.38 3.11
N ASN A 54 16.40 -7.28 2.97
CA ASN A 54 16.21 -6.29 1.89
C ASN A 54 14.82 -5.64 1.82
N SER A 55 14.00 -5.74 2.89
CA SER A 55 12.67 -5.14 2.92
C SER A 55 12.64 -3.63 3.23
N GLY A 56 13.80 -3.03 3.52
CA GLY A 56 13.90 -1.60 3.79
C GLY A 56 13.42 -0.74 2.61
N GLY A 57 12.64 0.30 2.88
CA GLY A 57 12.16 1.20 1.82
C GLY A 57 11.41 2.43 2.35
N ALA A 58 10.99 3.30 1.44
CA ALA A 58 10.28 4.52 1.79
C ALA A 58 8.79 4.21 2.02
N TRP A 59 8.38 4.24 3.29
CA TRP A 59 7.00 4.01 3.72
C TRP A 59 6.39 2.67 3.23
N PRO A 60 6.96 1.51 3.61
CA PRO A 60 6.32 0.22 3.34
C PRO A 60 4.93 0.17 3.98
N ASN A 61 3.89 -0.18 3.22
CA ASN A 61 2.51 0.02 3.61
C ASN A 61 1.64 -1.24 3.40
N GLY A 62 0.86 -1.34 2.33
CA GLY A 62 0.14 -2.54 1.98
C GLY A 62 1.04 -3.76 1.84
N ILE A 63 0.58 -4.90 2.33
CA ILE A 63 1.29 -6.18 2.25
C ILE A 63 0.33 -7.32 2.00
N GLU A 64 0.72 -8.23 1.11
CA GLU A 64 -0.13 -9.35 0.72
C GLU A 64 0.69 -10.49 0.12
N MET A 65 0.10 -11.68 0.03
CA MET A 65 0.74 -12.86 -0.57
C MET A 65 -0.08 -13.52 -1.69
N ILE A 66 0.63 -14.08 -2.66
CA ILE A 66 0.10 -15.06 -3.61
C ILE A 66 1.04 -16.28 -3.58
N GLY A 67 0.55 -17.40 -3.04
CA GLY A 67 1.40 -18.55 -2.74
C GLY A 67 2.50 -18.17 -1.75
N GLU A 68 3.76 -18.43 -2.09
CA GLU A 68 4.93 -18.09 -1.28
C GLU A 68 5.49 -16.69 -1.57
N ASP A 69 4.95 -16.00 -2.59
CA ASP A 69 5.42 -14.69 -2.99
C ASP A 69 4.77 -13.60 -2.14
N LEU A 70 5.61 -12.71 -1.60
CA LEU A 70 5.19 -11.57 -0.79
C LEU A 70 5.25 -10.28 -1.61
N TYR A 71 4.20 -9.47 -1.52
CA TYR A 71 4.06 -8.21 -2.21
C TYR A 71 3.97 -7.08 -1.20
N VAL A 72 4.78 -6.04 -1.36
CA VAL A 72 4.86 -4.92 -0.42
C VAL A 72 4.80 -3.61 -1.19
N ASN A 73 3.80 -2.80 -0.89
CA ASN A 73 3.72 -1.43 -1.40
C ASN A 73 4.68 -0.53 -0.64
N TYR A 74 5.41 0.31 -1.35
CA TYR A 74 6.20 1.40 -0.78
C TYR A 74 5.65 2.72 -1.31
N ARG A 75 4.96 3.43 -0.42
CA ARG A 75 4.06 4.53 -0.81
C ARG A 75 4.79 5.71 -1.40
N VAL A 76 5.88 6.16 -0.76
CA VAL A 76 6.51 7.45 -1.09
C VAL A 76 7.33 7.40 -2.38
N ASN A 77 7.81 6.22 -2.73
CA ASN A 77 8.60 5.92 -3.91
C ASN A 77 7.77 5.27 -5.03
N GLY A 78 6.43 5.22 -4.88
CA GLY A 78 5.49 4.87 -5.94
C GLY A 78 5.66 3.44 -6.46
N MET A 79 6.15 2.53 -5.63
CA MET A 79 6.54 1.19 -6.06
C MET A 79 5.83 0.10 -5.28
N ILE A 80 5.80 -1.08 -5.88
CA ILE A 80 5.51 -2.34 -5.22
C ILE A 80 6.71 -3.27 -5.42
N SER A 81 7.09 -4.00 -4.40
CA SER A 81 8.14 -5.01 -4.49
C SER A 81 7.56 -6.40 -4.33
N LYS A 82 8.05 -7.32 -5.16
CA LYS A 82 7.82 -8.75 -5.03
C LYS A 82 9.03 -9.40 -4.36
N PHE A 83 8.80 -10.20 -3.32
CA PHE A 83 9.79 -11.02 -2.67
C PHE A 83 9.50 -12.49 -2.97
N SER A 84 10.46 -13.17 -3.59
CA SER A 84 10.33 -14.56 -4.00
C SER A 84 11.66 -15.29 -3.80
N GLY A 85 11.64 -16.41 -3.09
CA GLY A 85 12.85 -17.20 -2.81
C GLY A 85 13.99 -16.39 -2.18
N GLY A 86 13.66 -15.43 -1.30
CA GLY A 86 14.63 -14.54 -0.64
C GLY A 86 15.17 -13.39 -1.52
N LYS A 87 14.69 -13.24 -2.76
CA LYS A 87 15.06 -12.16 -3.67
C LYS A 87 13.96 -11.11 -3.74
N ARG A 88 14.36 -9.84 -3.79
CA ARG A 88 13.47 -8.71 -3.99
C ARG A 88 13.53 -8.24 -5.45
N LYS A 89 12.38 -7.95 -6.05
CA LYS A 89 12.26 -7.27 -7.35
C LYS A 89 11.30 -6.10 -7.22
N ASP A 90 11.75 -4.92 -7.63
CA ASP A 90 10.99 -3.67 -7.51
C ASP A 90 10.30 -3.31 -8.82
N PHE A 91 9.08 -2.81 -8.71
CA PHE A 91 8.26 -2.39 -9.82
C PHE A 91 7.70 -0.99 -9.52
N VAL A 92 8.08 -0.03 -10.35
CA VAL A 92 7.57 1.34 -10.24
C VAL A 92 6.18 1.39 -10.88
N LEU A 93 5.16 1.66 -10.06
CA LEU A 93 3.77 1.80 -10.52
C LEU A 93 3.42 3.26 -10.85
N ARG A 94 4.03 4.18 -10.10
CA ARG A 94 3.77 5.62 -10.15
C ARG A 94 5.06 6.39 -9.94
N THR A 95 5.09 7.62 -10.43
CA THR A 95 6.11 8.59 -10.06
C THR A 95 5.61 9.44 -8.89
N TYR A 96 6.52 10.05 -8.13
CA TYR A 96 6.20 10.84 -6.93
C TYR A 96 5.09 11.90 -7.14
N LEU A 97 5.04 12.54 -8.31
CA LEU A 97 3.99 13.52 -8.63
C LEU A 97 2.63 12.87 -8.93
N LYS A 98 2.63 11.60 -9.33
CA LYS A 98 1.43 10.79 -9.60
C LYS A 98 1.10 9.84 -8.43
N GLY A 99 1.64 10.12 -7.24
CA GLY A 99 1.30 9.36 -6.05
C GLY A 99 2.03 8.07 -5.83
N GLY A 100 1.44 7.25 -4.97
CA GLY A 100 1.95 5.94 -4.67
C GLY A 100 0.92 5.00 -4.05
N PRO A 101 1.22 3.70 -4.11
CA PRO A 101 0.31 2.67 -3.65
C PRO A 101 0.20 2.69 -2.12
N ASP A 102 -1.02 2.49 -1.63
CA ASP A 102 -1.34 2.36 -0.22
C ASP A 102 -1.47 0.87 0.10
N ASN A 103 -2.69 0.29 0.00
CA ASN A 103 -2.90 -1.14 0.25
C ASN A 103 -2.92 -1.98 -1.04
N VAL A 104 -2.60 -3.27 -0.89
CA VAL A 104 -2.70 -4.28 -1.94
C VAL A 104 -3.49 -5.46 -1.37
N ILE A 105 -4.39 -6.02 -2.18
CA ILE A 105 -5.18 -7.22 -1.83
C ILE A 105 -5.05 -8.25 -2.95
N ALA A 106 -4.89 -9.52 -2.57
CA ALA A 106 -4.83 -10.64 -3.50
C ALA A 106 -6.21 -11.28 -3.60
N VAL A 107 -6.73 -11.40 -4.83
CA VAL A 107 -7.98 -12.12 -5.11
C VAL A 107 -7.75 -13.06 -6.29
N GLY A 108 -7.64 -14.35 -5.97
CA GLY A 108 -7.11 -15.34 -6.89
C GLY A 108 -5.66 -15.01 -7.24
N ASN A 109 -5.31 -15.05 -8.53
CA ASN A 109 -3.95 -14.74 -9.01
C ASN A 109 -3.78 -13.27 -9.42
N ASN A 110 -4.63 -12.38 -8.92
CA ASN A 110 -4.56 -10.95 -9.24
C ASN A 110 -4.33 -10.14 -7.97
N LEU A 111 -3.55 -9.08 -8.12
CA LEU A 111 -3.34 -8.05 -7.13
C LEU A 111 -4.21 -6.84 -7.46
N TRP A 112 -4.87 -6.32 -6.44
CA TRP A 112 -5.67 -5.10 -6.48
C TRP A 112 -4.98 -4.07 -5.61
N ILE A 113 -4.33 -3.12 -6.26
CA ILE A 113 -3.46 -2.12 -5.63
C ILE A 113 -4.20 -0.80 -5.67
N ALA A 114 -4.58 -0.28 -4.51
CA ALA A 114 -5.17 1.03 -4.37
C ALA A 114 -4.10 2.02 -3.89
N GLY A 115 -4.24 3.29 -4.29
CA GLY A 115 -3.31 4.33 -3.86
C GLY A 115 -3.84 5.70 -4.20
N GLN A 116 -3.12 6.72 -3.74
CA GLN A 116 -3.54 8.11 -3.89
C GLN A 116 -2.49 8.90 -4.64
N ASN A 117 -2.94 9.88 -5.41
CA ASN A 117 -2.04 10.87 -5.97
C ASN A 117 -1.58 11.77 -4.82
N THR A 118 -0.28 11.80 -4.55
CA THR A 118 0.32 12.56 -3.46
C THR A 118 0.67 13.98 -3.91
N ASP A 119 -0.19 14.58 -4.73
CA ASP A 119 -0.12 15.99 -5.06
C ASP A 119 -0.47 16.84 -3.82
N LEU A 120 -0.66 18.16 -4.01
CA LEU A 120 -1.01 19.08 -2.92
C LEU A 120 -2.28 18.66 -2.15
N GLY A 121 -3.13 17.79 -2.71
CA GLY A 121 -4.31 17.21 -2.06
C GLY A 121 -4.00 16.48 -0.75
N ALA A 122 -2.81 15.89 -0.61
CA ALA A 122 -2.42 15.15 0.59
C ALA A 122 -2.35 16.02 1.85
N ILE A 123 -2.01 17.32 1.72
CA ILE A 123 -1.93 18.26 2.84
C ILE A 123 -3.32 18.51 3.44
N HIS A 124 -4.35 18.57 2.60
CA HIS A 124 -5.74 18.75 3.04
C HIS A 124 -6.26 17.55 3.86
N CYS A 125 -5.65 16.37 3.70
CA CYS A 125 -6.01 15.17 4.46
C CYS A 125 -5.34 15.08 5.85
N ILE A 126 -4.40 15.97 6.20
CA ILE A 126 -3.67 15.93 7.48
C ILE A 126 -4.56 16.35 8.65
N ASN A 127 -5.46 17.31 8.43
CA ASN A 127 -6.34 17.80 9.49
C ASN A 127 -7.28 16.68 9.96
N GLU A 128 -7.22 16.34 11.25
CA GLU A 128 -8.02 15.29 11.86
C GLU A 128 -9.53 15.57 11.76
N ALA A 129 -9.94 16.83 11.82
CA ALA A 129 -11.34 17.25 11.72
C ALA A 129 -11.93 17.09 10.30
N VAL A 130 -11.09 16.93 9.27
CA VAL A 130 -11.56 16.67 7.92
C VAL A 130 -12.01 15.21 7.84
N ILE A 131 -13.29 14.98 7.55
CA ILE A 131 -13.86 13.63 7.38
C ILE A 131 -13.57 13.10 5.97
N GLN A 132 -13.73 13.96 4.97
CA GLN A 132 -13.52 13.64 3.56
C GLN A 132 -12.59 14.68 2.93
N CYS A 133 -11.42 14.24 2.46
CA CYS A 133 -10.47 15.10 1.75
C CYS A 133 -10.55 14.90 0.22
N PRO A 134 -10.29 15.95 -0.58
CA PRO A 134 -10.41 15.88 -2.04
C PRO A 134 -9.13 15.29 -2.67
N MET A 135 -8.75 14.08 -2.28
CA MET A 135 -7.52 13.45 -2.76
C MET A 135 -7.82 12.49 -3.92
N PRO A 136 -7.30 12.76 -5.13
CA PRO A 136 -7.38 11.83 -6.24
C PRO A 136 -6.79 10.47 -5.89
N PHE A 137 -7.39 9.42 -6.43
CA PHE A 137 -6.95 8.05 -6.17
C PHE A 137 -7.02 7.17 -7.41
N PHE A 138 -6.40 6.00 -7.30
CA PHE A 138 -6.35 5.03 -8.38
C PHE A 138 -6.52 3.61 -7.84
N VAL A 139 -6.92 2.72 -8.75
CA VAL A 139 -6.91 1.28 -8.54
C VAL A 139 -6.21 0.62 -9.73
N ILE A 140 -5.20 -0.19 -9.45
CA ILE A 140 -4.49 -0.98 -10.43
C ILE A 140 -4.82 -2.45 -10.19
N LYS A 141 -5.22 -3.15 -11.23
CA LYS A 141 -5.26 -4.61 -11.27
C LYS A 141 -4.01 -5.11 -11.98
N ALA A 142 -3.24 -5.96 -11.32
CA ALA A 142 -2.07 -6.62 -11.88
C ALA A 142 -2.12 -8.14 -11.69
N ASP A 143 -1.35 -8.89 -12.47
CA ASP A 143 -1.11 -10.31 -12.21
C ASP A 143 0.00 -10.52 -11.15
N GLU A 144 0.26 -11.77 -10.80
CA GLU A 144 1.32 -12.17 -9.84
C GLU A 144 2.75 -11.80 -10.29
N SER A 145 2.95 -11.52 -11.58
CA SER A 145 4.22 -11.05 -12.14
C SER A 145 4.30 -9.52 -12.17
N LEU A 146 3.27 -8.84 -11.65
CA LEU A 146 3.09 -7.39 -11.63
C LEU A 146 2.94 -6.78 -13.02
N ASN A 147 2.47 -7.55 -14.01
CA ASN A 147 2.00 -6.98 -15.26
C ASN A 147 0.65 -6.29 -15.01
N ILE A 148 0.56 -5.01 -15.36
CA ILE A 148 -0.67 -4.23 -15.22
C ILE A 148 -1.69 -4.73 -16.24
N LEU A 149 -2.82 -5.22 -15.74
CA LEU A 149 -3.93 -5.72 -16.56
C LEU A 149 -4.96 -4.62 -16.80
N LYS A 150 -5.18 -3.76 -15.80
CA LYS A 150 -6.15 -2.66 -15.86
C LYS A 150 -5.79 -1.59 -14.84
N GLU A 151 -6.12 -0.36 -15.18
CA GLU A 151 -5.96 0.79 -14.30
C GLU A 151 -7.24 1.63 -14.34
N TYR A 152 -7.67 2.09 -13.18
CA TYR A 152 -8.80 2.99 -12.97
C TYR A 152 -8.29 4.22 -12.22
N ASN A 153 -8.50 5.41 -12.80
CA ASN A 153 -8.08 6.68 -12.20
C ASN A 153 -9.31 7.51 -11.86
N PHE A 154 -9.31 8.10 -10.67
CA PHE A 154 -10.42 8.85 -10.10
C PHE A 154 -9.92 10.24 -9.70
N GLU A 155 -9.64 11.06 -10.70
CA GLU A 155 -9.10 12.43 -10.51
C GLU A 155 -10.18 13.42 -10.06
N ASP A 156 -11.38 13.31 -10.65
CA ASP A 156 -12.49 14.24 -10.40
C ASP A 156 -13.59 13.64 -9.50
N VAL A 157 -13.21 12.75 -8.58
CA VAL A 157 -14.16 12.08 -7.67
C VAL A 157 -13.97 12.54 -6.23
N SER A 158 -15.04 13.11 -5.67
CA SER A 158 -15.07 13.45 -4.24
C SER A 158 -15.46 12.23 -3.42
N TYR A 159 -14.46 11.48 -2.95
CA TYR A 159 -14.67 10.30 -2.12
C TYR A 159 -13.86 10.32 -0.82
N GLY A 160 -12.61 10.75 -0.85
CA GLY A 160 -11.74 10.74 0.32
C GLY A 160 -10.37 10.14 0.06
N GLY A 161 -9.63 9.90 1.14
CA GLY A 161 -8.34 9.19 1.10
C GLY A 161 -8.50 7.70 0.86
N ALA A 162 -8.88 7.30 -0.36
CA ALA A 162 -9.09 5.89 -0.74
C ALA A 162 -7.80 5.07 -0.62
N SER A 163 -7.79 4.01 0.19
CA SER A 163 -6.59 3.25 0.55
C SER A 163 -6.62 1.80 0.12
N VAL A 164 -7.78 1.20 -0.09
CA VAL A 164 -7.94 -0.23 -0.40
C VAL A 164 -9.01 -0.45 -1.46
N ALA A 165 -8.81 -1.46 -2.32
CA ALA A 165 -9.77 -1.88 -3.33
C ALA A 165 -9.99 -3.39 -3.26
N TYR A 166 -11.25 -3.82 -3.11
CA TYR A 166 -11.64 -5.22 -3.08
C TYR A 166 -12.60 -5.53 -4.24
N PRO A 167 -12.23 -6.42 -5.18
CA PRO A 167 -13.12 -6.85 -6.25
C PRO A 167 -14.16 -7.87 -5.76
N PHE A 168 -15.41 -7.72 -6.16
CA PHE A 168 -16.43 -8.75 -5.96
C PHE A 168 -17.44 -8.74 -7.10
N LYS A 169 -17.63 -9.89 -7.76
CA LYS A 169 -18.41 -10.00 -9.01
C LYS A 169 -17.95 -8.92 -10.00
N ASP A 170 -18.85 -8.16 -10.63
CA ASP A 170 -18.57 -7.09 -11.59
C ASP A 170 -18.22 -5.73 -10.95
N GLU A 171 -18.12 -5.67 -9.62
CA GLU A 171 -17.90 -4.45 -8.86
C GLU A 171 -16.54 -4.45 -8.13
N VAL A 172 -16.10 -3.26 -7.74
CA VAL A 172 -14.95 -3.04 -6.87
C VAL A 172 -15.37 -2.11 -5.75
N PHE A 173 -15.19 -2.59 -4.52
CA PHE A 173 -15.44 -1.86 -3.28
C PHE A 173 -14.18 -1.13 -2.88
N ILE A 174 -14.32 0.15 -2.52
CA ILE A 174 -13.21 1.02 -2.15
C ILE A 174 -13.37 1.37 -0.68
N GLY A 175 -12.31 1.17 0.10
CA GLY A 175 -12.18 1.67 1.46
C GLY A 175 -11.28 2.90 1.52
N ALA A 176 -11.45 3.73 2.53
CA ALA A 176 -10.67 4.95 2.72
C ALA A 176 -10.33 5.18 4.19
N TYR A 177 -9.19 5.81 4.47
CA TYR A 177 -8.82 6.24 5.82
C TYR A 177 -9.45 7.61 6.19
N LYS A 178 -10.01 8.32 5.21
CA LYS A 178 -10.68 9.62 5.33
C LYS A 178 -11.92 9.67 4.43
N SER A 179 -12.97 8.96 4.82
CA SER A 179 -14.30 9.01 4.19
C SER A 179 -15.37 8.58 5.20
N ASP A 180 -16.62 8.94 4.95
CA ASP A 180 -17.81 8.53 5.72
C ASP A 180 -18.63 7.43 5.02
N ARG A 181 -18.14 6.91 3.89
CA ARG A 181 -18.86 5.93 3.06
C ARG A 181 -17.92 4.93 2.42
N ILE A 182 -18.49 3.87 1.86
CA ILE A 182 -17.80 2.89 1.00
C ILE A 182 -18.07 3.26 -0.45
N GLY A 183 -17.02 3.37 -1.26
CA GLY A 183 -17.10 3.63 -2.69
C GLY A 183 -17.33 2.32 -3.45
N ILE A 184 -18.08 2.37 -4.54
CA ILE A 184 -18.31 1.21 -5.42
C ILE A 184 -18.25 1.68 -6.87
N PHE A 185 -17.53 0.95 -7.72
CA PHE A 185 -17.56 1.16 -9.17
C PHE A 185 -17.63 -0.17 -9.94
N LYS A 186 -18.15 -0.14 -11.17
CA LYS A 186 -18.24 -1.30 -12.07
C LYS A 186 -17.01 -1.42 -12.97
N ARG A 187 -16.54 -2.65 -13.16
CA ARG A 187 -15.30 -2.98 -13.91
C ARG A 187 -15.45 -2.93 -15.42
#